data_AF-A0A7H4NYT0-F1
#
_entry.id   AF-A0A7H4NYT0-F1
#
_cell.length_a   1.000
_cell.length_b   1.000
_cell.length_c   1.000
_cell.angle_alpha   90.00
_cell.angle_beta   90.00
_cell.angle_gamma   90.00
#
_symmetry.space_group_name_H-M   'P 1'
#
loop_
_entity.id
_entity.type
_entity.pdbx_description
1 polymer ?
#
loop_
_entity_poly.entity_id
_entity_poly.type
_entity_poly.pdbx_seq_one_letter_code
_entity_poly.pdbx_strand_id
1 'polypeptide(L)' 'MQKEKLSALMDGETLDNELLNELERSSEMQKTWESYHLIRDSLRGDTSEVLHFDISARVMAAIENEPVSSDGSSYS' A
#
# COMPACT_ATOMS: atom_id res chain seq x y z
N MET A 1 17.11 -5.47 -10.23
CA MET A 1 17.37 -4.94 -8.89
C MET A 1 16.16 -4.23 -8.28
N GLN A 2 15.52 -3.25 -8.91
CA GLN A 2 14.39 -2.51 -8.30
C GLN A 2 13.18 -3.42 -7.94
N LYS A 3 12.77 -4.30 -8.86
CA LYS A 3 11.70 -5.30 -8.62
C LYS A 3 12.02 -6.31 -7.51
N GLU A 4 13.29 -6.67 -7.38
CA GLU A 4 13.79 -7.60 -6.35
C GLU A 4 13.74 -6.95 -4.97
N LYS A 5 14.19 -5.69 -4.85
CA LYS A 5 14.04 -4.89 -3.62
C LYS A 5 12.57 -4.75 -3.22
N LEU A 6 11.68 -4.53 -4.19
CA LEU A 6 10.24 -4.44 -3.94
C LEU A 6 9.64 -5.76 -3.45
N SER A 7 10.11 -6.91 -3.97
CA SER A 7 9.71 -8.23 -3.47
C SER A 7 10.18 -8.45 -2.04
N ALA A 8 11.44 -8.16 -1.74
CA ALA A 8 11.98 -8.28 -0.37
C ALA A 8 11.22 -7.38 0.62
N LEU A 9 10.81 -6.19 0.19
CA LEU A 9 9.99 -5.29 1.02
C LEU A 9 8.59 -5.88 1.27
N MET A 10 7.97 -6.48 0.24
CA MET A 10 6.65 -7.11 0.32
C MET A 10 6.62 -8.33 1.24
N ASP A 11 7.72 -9.09 1.29
CA ASP A 11 7.90 -10.26 2.16
C ASP A 11 8.37 -9.88 3.58
N GLY A 12 8.68 -8.60 3.83
CA GLY A 12 9.16 -8.10 5.13
C GLY A 12 10.63 -8.42 5.42
N GLU A 13 11.40 -8.83 4.40
CA GLU A 13 12.82 -9.17 4.50
C GLU A 13 13.74 -7.95 4.48
N THR A 14 13.24 -6.79 4.02
CA THR A 14 13.95 -5.51 4.07
C THR A 14 13.02 -4.38 4.53
N LEU A 15 13.58 -3.42 5.27
CA LEU A 15 12.90 -2.17 5.63
C LEU A 15 13.86 -1.02 5.32
N ASP A 16 13.67 -0.43 4.14
CA ASP A 16 14.49 0.66 3.61
C ASP A 16 13.61 1.89 3.38
N ASN A 17 13.87 2.97 4.13
CA ASN A 17 13.13 4.22 4.03
C ASN A 17 13.30 4.90 2.67
N GLU A 18 14.46 4.75 2.01
CA GLU A 18 14.67 5.32 0.67
C GLU A 18 13.78 4.60 -0.36
N LEU A 19 13.69 3.27 -0.26
CA LEU A 19 12.81 2.46 -1.10
C LEU A 19 11.33 2.80 -0.87
N LEU A 20 10.92 3.04 0.38
CA LEU A 20 9.56 3.47 0.70
C LEU A 20 9.24 4.83 0.08
N ASN A 21 10.15 5.80 0.20
CA ASN A 21 10.01 7.12 -0.42
C ASN A 21 9.94 7.03 -1.95
N GLU A 22 10.71 6.11 -2.55
CA GLU A 22 10.68 5.87 -4.01
C GLU A 22 9.33 5.25 -4.43
N LEU A 23 8.84 4.26 -3.68
CA LEU A 23 7.54 3.63 -3.88
C LEU A 23 6.40 4.65 -3.78
N GLU A 24 6.45 5.56 -2.81
CA GLU A 24 5.44 6.63 -2.65
C GLU A 24 5.35 7.55 -3.87
N ARG A 25 6.48 7.82 -4.54
CA ARG A 25 6.56 8.81 -5.63
C ARG A 25 6.44 8.22 -7.02
N SER A 26 6.62 6.91 -7.17
CA SER A 26 6.66 6.22 -8.46
C SER A 26 5.39 5.43 -8.75
N SER A 27 4.57 5.94 -9.67
CA SER A 27 3.35 5.25 -10.13
C SER A 27 3.62 3.88 -10.75
N GLU A 28 4.79 3.67 -11.37
CA GLU A 28 5.19 2.36 -11.91
C GLU A 28 5.48 1.36 -10.79
N MET A 29 6.16 1.80 -9.73
CA MET A 29 6.43 0.95 -8.57
C MET A 29 5.15 0.61 -7.82
N GLN A 30 4.23 1.57 -7.67
CA GLN A 30 2.92 1.33 -7.05
C GLN A 30 2.11 0.28 -7.82
N LYS A 31 2.08 0.34 -9.15
CA LYS A 31 1.43 -0.69 -9.99
C LYS A 31 2.09 -2.06 -9.84
N THR A 32 3.42 -2.08 -9.73
CA THR A 32 4.16 -3.33 -9.52
C THR A 32 3.85 -3.91 -8.14
N TRP A 33 3.79 -3.07 -7.11
CA TRP A 33 3.42 -3.43 -5.74
C TRP A 33 2.01 -4.02 -5.67
N GLU A 34 1.02 -3.35 -6.28
CA GLU A 34 -0.35 -3.84 -6.40
C GLU A 34 -0.40 -5.21 -7.09
N SER A 35 0.29 -5.36 -8.23
CA SER A 35 0.34 -6.61 -8.97
C SER A 35 0.94 -7.75 -8.17
N TYR A 36 2.01 -7.47 -7.40
CA TYR A 36 2.69 -8.45 -6.56
C TYR A 36 1.80 -8.96 -5.43
N HIS A 37 1.08 -8.06 -4.75
CA HIS A 37 0.10 -8.44 -3.74
C HIS A 37 -1.07 -9.24 -4.36
N LEU A 38 -1.60 -8.82 -5.50
CA LEU A 38 -2.68 -9.54 -6.18
C LEU A 38 -2.27 -10.96 -6.59
N ILE A 39 -1.07 -11.13 -7.15
CA ILE A 39 -0.54 -12.46 -7.52
C ILE A 39 -0.39 -13.32 -6.27
N ARG A 40 0.16 -12.77 -5.18
CA ARG A 40 0.34 -13.49 -3.92
C ARG A 40 -0.99 -13.97 -3.33
N ASP A 41 -1.99 -13.11 -3.30
CA ASP A 41 -3.30 -13.43 -2.75
C ASP A 41 -4.02 -14.46 -3.65
N SER A 42 -3.87 -14.34 -4.98
CA SER A 42 -4.37 -15.34 -5.93
C SER A 42 -3.74 -16.73 -5.73
N LEU A 43 -2.42 -16.79 -5.52
CA LEU A 43 -1.70 -18.05 -5.28
C LEU A 43 -2.09 -18.72 -3.95
N ARG A 44 -2.49 -17.93 -2.94
CA ARG A 44 -2.96 -18.43 -1.64
C ARG A 44 -4.44 -18.83 -1.64
N GLY A 45 -5.19 -18.44 -2.67
CA GLY A 45 -6.64 -18.55 -2.67
C GLY A 45 -7.33 -17.49 -1.79
N ASP A 46 -6.61 -16.45 -1.39
CA ASP A 46 -7.09 -15.34 -0.55
C ASP A 46 -7.78 -14.25 -1.40
N THR A 47 -8.48 -14.65 -2.45
CA THR A 47 -9.23 -13.74 -3.32
C THR A 47 -10.73 -13.98 -3.19
N SER A 48 -11.49 -12.90 -3.26
CA SER A 48 -12.96 -12.96 -3.35
C SER A 48 -13.39 -13.55 -4.70
N GLU A 49 -14.59 -14.12 -4.77
CA GLU A 49 -15.23 -14.54 -6.03
C GLU A 49 -15.33 -13.38 -7.04
N VAL A 50 -15.47 -12.15 -6.54
CA VAL A 50 -15.47 -10.92 -7.34
C VAL A 50 -14.32 -10.03 -6.89
N LEU A 51 -13.45 -9.68 -7.84
CA LEU A 51 -12.32 -8.78 -7.61
C LEU A 51 -12.75 -7.32 -7.82
N HIS A 52 -12.41 -6.48 -6.85
CA HIS A 52 -12.60 -5.03 -6.91
C HIS A 52 -11.22 -4.34 -6.87
N PHE A 53 -10.84 -3.71 -7.99
CA PHE A 53 -9.53 -3.06 -8.14
C PHE A 53 -9.52 -1.59 -7.67
N ASP A 54 -10.66 -1.06 -7.23
CA ASP A 54 -10.83 0.32 -6.79
C ASP A 54 -10.85 0.50 -5.27
N ILE A 55 -10.66 -0.58 -4.49
CA ILE A 55 -10.73 -0.56 -3.03
C ILE A 55 -9.73 0.44 -2.45
N SER A 56 -8.45 0.34 -2.84
CA SER A 56 -7.39 1.22 -2.33
C SER A 56 -7.68 2.69 -2.64
N ALA A 57 -8.14 3.00 -3.86
CA ALA A 57 -8.52 4.35 -4.26
C ALA A 57 -9.69 4.89 -3.43
N ARG A 58 -10.72 4.08 -3.18
CA ARG A 58 -11.87 4.46 -2.35
C ARG A 58 -11.49 4.68 -0.89
N VAL A 59 -10.59 3.86 -0.36
CA VAL A 59 -10.06 4.02 1.00
C VAL A 59 -9.23 5.31 1.10
N MET A 60 -8.33 5.57 0.14
CA MET A 60 -7.56 6.83 0.10
C MET A 60 -8.46 8.06 0.04
N ALA A 61 -9.49 8.04 -0.80
CA ALA A 61 -10.46 9.13 -0.86
C ALA A 61 -11.23 9.30 0.45
N ALA A 62 -11.54 8.22 1.18
CA ALA A 62 -12.16 8.32 2.49
C ALA A 62 -11.21 8.94 3.52
N ILE A 63 -9.94 8.51 3.55
CA ILE A 63 -8.89 9.05 4.44
C ILE A 63 -8.69 10.56 4.22
N GLU A 64 -8.66 11.03 2.98
CA GLU A 64 -8.55 12.46 2.66
C GLU A 64 -9.71 13.30 3.21
N ASN A 65 -10.88 12.68 3.41
CA ASN A 65 -12.08 13.31 3.95
C ASN A 65 -12.24 13.09 5.46
N GLU A 66 -11.32 12.39 6.12
CA GLU A 66 -11.38 12.21 7.57
C GLU A 66 -11.10 13.54 8.27
N PRO A 67 -11.89 13.91 9.30
CA PRO A 67 -11.57 15.08 10.11
C PRO A 67 -10.21 14.83 10.78
N VAL A 68 -9.28 15.78 10.62
CA VAL A 68 -8.03 15.77 11.38
C VAL A 68 -8.41 15.86 12.85
N SER A 69 -8.36 14.75 13.57
CA SER A 69 -8.69 14.69 14.99
C SER A 69 -7.89 15.77 15.71
N SER A 70 -8.58 16.82 16.14
CA SER A 70 -8.04 17.85 17.02
C SER A 70 -7.94 17.28 18.44
N ASP A 71 -7.26 16.14 18.61
CA ASP A 71 -6.90 15.63 19.93
C ASP A 71 -5.59 16.29 20.36
N GLY A 72 -5.68 17.60 20.57
CA GLY A 72 -4.56 18.47 20.93
C GLY A 72 -5.00 19.75 21.65
N SER A 73 -6.20 19.79 22.22
CA SER A 73 -6.70 20.97 22.95
C SER A 73 -7.56 20.58 24.15
N SER A 74 -6.93 19.97 25.16
CA SER A 74 -7.32 20.13 26.57
C SER A 74 -6.23 19.59 27.50
N TYR A 75 -5.10 20.30 27.53
CA TYR A 75 -4.32 20.43 28.76
C TYR A 75 -4.10 21.92 28.98
N SER A 76 -5.08 22.54 29.65
CA SER A 76 -4.92 23.80 30.36
C SER A 76 -4.42 23.51 31.77
#